data_AF-A0A958H4Y9-F1
#
_entry.id   AF-A0A958H4Y9-F1
#
_cell.length_a   1.000
_cell.length_b   1.000
_cell.length_c   1.000
_cell.angle_alpha   90.00
_cell.angle_beta   90.00
_cell.angle_gamma   90.00
#
_symmetry.space_group_name_H-M   'P 1'
#
loop_
_entity.id
_entity.type
_entity.pdbx_description
1 polymer ?
#
loop_
_entity_poly.entity_id
_entity_poly.type
_entity_poly.pdbx_seq_one_letter_code
_entity_poly.pdbx_strand_id
1 'polypeptide(L)'
;NAGHTVVNDFGIFRLHLIPSGIFNSETQNIIGTGTVVNPDSLLREMAEVEKAGIRLDNLWLSERANIVMPYHVQLDGLQESARGG
;
A
#
# COMPACT_ATOMS: atom_id res chain seq x y z
N ASN A 1 3.45 5.54 -7.14
CA ASN A 1 2.61 5.62 -8.37
C ASN A 1 2.50 4.32 -9.15
N ALA A 2 2.65 3.15 -8.50
CA ALA A 2 2.22 1.88 -9.09
C ALA A 2 0.91 1.50 -8.38
N GLY A 3 -0.14 1.28 -9.16
CA GLY A 3 -1.44 0.83 -8.68
C GLY A 3 -1.95 -0.24 -9.64
N HIS A 4 -2.53 -1.30 -9.11
CA HIS A 4 -3.10 -2.38 -9.90
C HIS A 4 -4.49 -2.72 -9.36
N THR A 5 -5.41 -2.95 -10.29
CA THR A 5 -6.76 -3.39 -9.93
C THR A 5 -6.79 -4.91 -10.09
N VAL A 6 -7.11 -5.62 -9.02
CA VAL A 6 -7.30 -7.06 -9.04
C VAL A 6 -8.80 -7.33 -9.04
N VAL A 7 -9.24 -8.16 -9.98
CA VAL A 7 -10.62 -8.64 -10.06
C VAL A 7 -10.60 -10.13 -9.74
N ASN A 8 -11.31 -10.53 -8.71
CA ASN A 8 -11.40 -11.92 -8.26
C ASN A 8 -12.83 -12.25 -7.77
N ASP A 9 -13.02 -13.46 -7.27
CA ASP A 9 -14.32 -13.94 -6.78
C ASP A 9 -14.86 -13.15 -5.57
N PHE A 10 -13.99 -12.38 -4.89
CA PHE A 10 -14.34 -11.54 -3.75
C PHE A 10 -14.71 -10.10 -4.14
N GLY A 11 -14.48 -9.70 -5.40
CA GLY A 11 -14.82 -8.37 -5.92
C GLY A 11 -13.69 -7.69 -6.68
N ILE A 12 -13.78 -6.36 -6.75
CA ILE A 12 -12.80 -5.51 -7.46
C ILE A 12 -12.01 -4.73 -6.42
N PHE A 13 -10.72 -5.02 -6.27
CA PHE A 13 -9.82 -4.38 -5.32
C PHE A 13 -8.81 -3.50 -6.06
N ARG A 14 -8.70 -2.24 -5.65
CA ARG A 14 -7.68 -1.31 -6.16
C ARG A 14 -6.54 -1.24 -5.15
N LEU A 15 -5.45 -1.93 -5.42
CA LEU A 15 -4.30 -2.05 -4.54
C LEU A 15 -3.11 -1.28 -5.11
N HIS A 16 -2.35 -0.62 -4.25
CA HIS A 16 -1.15 0.13 -4.63
C HIS A 16 0.07 -0.40 -3.87
N LEU A 17 -0.09 -0.72 -2.59
CA LEU A 17 0.99 -1.18 -1.72
C LEU A 17 0.93 -2.68 -1.48
N ILE A 18 -0.27 -3.22 -1.31
CA ILE A 18 -0.45 -4.65 -1.06
C ILE A 18 -0.22 -5.43 -2.35
N PRO A 19 0.64 -6.46 -2.37
CA PRO A 19 0.82 -7.30 -3.55
C PRO A 19 -0.45 -8.08 -3.88
N SER A 20 -0.71 -8.32 -5.17
CA SER A 20 -1.87 -9.09 -5.65
C SER A 20 -1.92 -10.53 -5.13
N GLY A 21 -0.82 -11.07 -4.61
CA GLY A 21 -0.80 -12.38 -3.97
C GLY A 21 -1.56 -12.45 -2.65
N ILE A 22 -2.08 -11.33 -2.13
CA ILE A 22 -2.81 -11.30 -0.84
C ILE A 22 -4.03 -12.22 -0.83
N PHE A 23 -4.63 -12.44 -2.00
CA PHE A 23 -5.80 -13.32 -2.15
C PHE A 23 -5.46 -14.81 -2.06
N ASN A 24 -4.18 -15.18 -2.13
CA ASN A 24 -3.75 -16.56 -1.96
C ASN A 24 -3.13 -16.76 -0.57
N SER A 25 -3.78 -17.58 0.26
CA SER A 25 -3.30 -17.93 1.61
C SER A 25 -1.99 -18.70 1.61
N GLU A 26 -1.64 -19.39 0.53
CA GLU A 26 -0.37 -20.14 0.42
C GLU A 26 0.82 -19.23 0.03
N THR A 27 0.54 -18.03 -0.47
CA THR A 27 1.58 -17.10 -0.93
C THR A 27 1.90 -16.11 0.18
N GLN A 28 3.19 -15.98 0.52
CA GLN A 28 3.68 -14.93 1.41
C GLN A 28 3.90 -13.64 0.62
N ASN A 29 3.25 -12.57 1.06
CA ASN A 29 3.32 -11.25 0.43
C ASN A 29 4.25 -10.37 1.27
N ILE A 30 5.46 -10.11 0.74
CA ILE A 30 6.48 -9.35 1.48
C ILE A 30 6.65 -7.97 0.84
N ILE A 31 6.42 -6.93 1.62
CA ILE A 31 6.75 -5.55 1.26
C ILE A 31 8.22 -5.32 1.60
N GLY A 32 9.06 -5.33 0.57
CA GLY A 32 10.51 -5.17 0.68
C GLY A 32 10.98 -3.74 0.92
N THR A 33 12.28 -3.59 1.22
CA THR A 33 12.92 -2.32 1.58
C THR A 33 12.96 -1.26 0.48
N GLY A 34 12.85 -1.69 -0.78
CA GLY A 34 12.79 -0.82 -1.95
C GLY A 34 11.43 -0.15 -2.15
N THR A 35 10.42 -0.58 -1.40
CA THR A 35 9.07 -0.02 -1.49
C THR A 35 8.90 1.10 -0.46
N VAL A 36 8.34 2.20 -0.94
CA VAL A 36 8.03 3.37 -0.14
C VAL A 36 6.58 3.23 0.33
N VAL A 37 6.39 2.97 1.63
CA VAL A 37 5.11 2.58 2.24
C VAL A 37 4.44 3.78 2.87
N ASN A 38 3.24 4.11 2.40
CA ASN A 38 2.40 5.10 3.06
C ASN A 38 1.47 4.37 4.06
N PRO A 39 1.59 4.62 5.38
CA PRO A 39 0.81 3.92 6.38
C PRO A 39 -0.70 4.22 6.26
N ASP A 40 -1.08 5.43 5.85
CA ASP A 40 -2.50 5.81 5.68
C ASP A 40 -3.15 5.04 4.52
N SER A 41 -2.44 4.95 3.38
CA SER A 41 -2.90 4.16 2.24
C SER A 41 -2.92 2.66 2.54
N LEU A 42 -1.89 2.15 3.23
CA LEU A 42 -1.81 0.74 3.61
C LEU A 42 -2.98 0.35 4.52
N LEU A 43 -3.28 1.15 5.54
CA LEU A 43 -4.39 0.88 6.46
C LEU A 43 -5.74 0.90 5.75
N ARG A 44 -5.96 1.82 4.79
CA ARG A 44 -7.18 1.85 3.97
C ARG A 44 -7.30 0.59 3.12
N GLU A 45 -6.22 0.17 2.45
CA GLU A 45 -6.22 -1.05 1.63
C GLU A 45 -6.46 -2.29 2.48
N MET A 46 -5.82 -2.40 3.64
CA MET A 46 -6.04 -3.49 4.59
C MET A 46 -7.51 -3.56 5.03
N ALA A 47 -8.11 -2.43 5.39
CA ALA A 47 -9.51 -2.38 5.79
C ALA A 47 -10.49 -2.80 4.68
N GLU A 48 -10.22 -2.43 3.42
CA GLU A 48 -11.03 -2.86 2.27
C GLU A 48 -10.94 -4.37 2.02
N VAL A 49 -9.73 -4.93 2.17
CA VAL A 49 -9.48 -6.37 2.04
C VAL A 49 -10.12 -7.16 3.18
N GLU A 50 -10.01 -6.68 4.43
CA GLU A 50 -10.67 -7.29 5.60
C GLU A 50 -12.19 -7.25 5.51
N LYS A 51 -12.78 -6.14 5.01
CA LYS A 51 -14.24 -6.04 4.79
C LYS A 51 -14.75 -7.09 3.82
N ALA A 52 -13.94 -7.49 2.85
CA ALA A 52 -14.27 -8.56 1.92
C ALA A 52 -14.08 -9.98 2.51
N GLY A 53 -13.65 -10.09 3.77
CA GLY A 53 -13.45 -11.36 4.46
C GLY A 53 -12.12 -12.04 4.14
N ILE A 54 -11.17 -11.33 3.53
CA ILE A 54 -9.84 -11.85 3.20
C ILE A 54 -8.93 -11.64 4.41
N ARG A 55 -8.19 -12.69 4.78
CA ARG A 55 -7.25 -12.64 5.90
C ARG A 55 -5.90 -12.07 5.45
N LEU A 56 -5.35 -11.17 6.27
CA LEU A 56 -4.07 -10.49 6.02
C LEU A 56 -2.87 -11.19 6.70
N ASP A 57 -3.05 -12.42 7.20
CA ASP A 57 -2.01 -13.17 7.93
C ASP A 57 -0.75 -13.47 7.09
N ASN A 58 -0.88 -13.40 5.76
CA ASN A 58 0.19 -13.64 4.79
C ASN A 58 0.90 -12.34 4.35
N LEU A 59 0.56 -11.18 4.93
CA LEU A 59 1.21 -9.90 4.64
C LEU A 59 2.36 -9.64 5.62
N TRP A 60 3.56 -9.44 5.07
CA TRP A 60 4.77 -9.17 5.82
C TRP A 60 5.37 -7.84 5.41
N LEU A 61 5.70 -7.00 6.40
CA LEU A 61 6.38 -5.74 6.18
C LEU A 61 7.84 -5.87 6.61
N SER A 62 8.78 -5.54 5.73
CA SER A 62 10.18 -5.45 6.12
C SER A 62 10.38 -4.27 7.07
N GLU A 63 11.08 -4.48 8.19
CA GLU A 63 11.44 -3.42 9.15
C GLU A 63 12.26 -2.28 8.51
N ARG A 64 12.93 -2.57 7.39
CA ARG A 64 13.74 -1.61 6.62
C ARG A 64 12.97 -0.94 5.48
N ALA A 65 11.64 -1.12 5.42
CA ALA A 65 10.79 -0.42 4.46
C ALA A 65 10.80 1.09 4.74
N ASN A 66 10.90 1.90 3.69
CA ASN A 66 10.89 3.34 3.82
C ASN A 66 9.46 3.83 4.01
N ILE A 67 9.20 4.56 5.10
CA ILE A 67 7.85 5.04 5.41
C ILE A 67 7.66 6.46 4.88
N VAL A 68 6.62 6.67 4.07
CA VAL A 68 6.16 8.02 3.71
C VAL A 68 5.39 8.58 4.89
N MET A 69 6.06 9.44 5.63
CA MET A 69 5.41 10.25 6.64
C MET A 69 4.65 11.43 5.99
N PRO A 70 3.53 11.90 6.59
CA PRO A 70 2.69 12.96 6.04
C PRO A 70 3.41 14.30 5.82
N TYR A 71 4.49 14.56 6.56
CA TYR A 71 5.31 15.75 6.35
C TYR A 71 6.05 15.73 5.01
N HIS A 72 6.33 14.57 4.39
CA HIS A 72 6.96 14.52 3.06
C HIS A 72 6.04 15.12 2.01
N VAL A 73 4.73 14.86 2.09
CA VAL A 73 3.74 15.42 1.16
C VAL A 73 3.62 16.94 1.34
N GLN A 74 3.67 17.43 2.58
CA GLN A 74 3.67 18.86 2.86
C GLN A 74 4.96 19.53 2.39
N LEU A 75 6.11 18.87 2.56
CA LEU A 75 7.40 19.36 2.09
C LEU A 75 7.43 19.45 0.56
N ASP A 76 6.87 18.45 -0.13
CA ASP A 76 6.77 18.42 -1.59
C ASP A 76 5.87 19.57 -2.09
N GLY A 77 4.71 19.79 -1.46
CA GLY A 77 3.83 20.92 -1.78
C GLY A 77 4.44 22.30 -1.51
N LEU A 78 5.24 22.42 -0.45
CA LEU A 78 5.99 23.64 -0.14
C LEU A 78 7.16 23.85 -1.11
N GLN A 79 7.85 22.79 -1.53
CA GLN A 79 8.92 22.85 -2.52
C GLN A 79 8.38 23.21 -3.91
N GLU A 80 7.22 22.69 -4.30
CA GLU A 80 6.53 23.07 -5.53
C GLU A 80 6.13 24.55 -5.49
N SER A 81 5.56 25.01 -4.37
CA SER A 81 5.20 26.42 -4.16
C SER A 81 6.43 27.35 -4.16
N ALA A 82 7.56 26.89 -3.63
CA ALA A 82 8.81 27.65 -3.59
C ALA A 82 9.55 27.67 -4.94
N ARG A 83 9.28 26.70 -5.84
CA ARG A 83 9.85 26.64 -7.19
C ARG A 83 9.11 27.49 -8.23
N GLY A 84 8.03 28.16 -7.82
CA GLY A 84 7.36 29.17 -8.64
C GLY A 84 6.14 28.64 -9.39
N GLY A 85 5.08 28.38 -8.63
CA GLY A 85 3.72 28.57 -9.13
C GLY A 85 3.32 30.04 -9.04
#